data_AF-A0A920E967-F1
#
_entry.id   AF-A0A920E967-F1
#
_cell.length_a   1.000
_cell.length_b   1.000
_cell.length_c   1.000
_cell.angle_alpha   90.00
_cell.angle_beta   90.00
_cell.angle_gamma   90.00
#
_symmetry.space_group_name_H-M   'P 1'
#
loop_
_entity.id
_entity.type
_entity.pdbx_description
1 polymer ?
#
loop_
_entity_poly.entity_id
_entity_poly.type
_entity_poly.pdbx_seq_one_letter_code
_entity_poly.pdbx_strand_id
1 'polypeptide(L)'
;MRKLFLSMITIISLAGISLAGNCNDHQQLTMADSKPVLLLQIGDMKLMKYTNGGMVLYSVKKYSGETVAEDLDREQLAARFPEMAQNLEG
;
A
#
# COMPACT_ATOMS: atom_id res chain seq x y z
N MET A 1 20.16 3.94 45.94
CA MET A 1 21.01 2.83 45.42
C MET A 1 20.15 1.90 44.59
N ARG A 2 20.69 1.51 43.43
CA ARG A 2 20.04 0.84 42.30
C ARG A 2 19.36 -0.48 42.71
N LYS A 3 18.07 -0.63 42.37
CA LYS A 3 17.43 -1.95 42.30
C LYS A 3 17.43 -2.36 40.82
N LEU A 4 18.24 -3.36 40.51
CA LEU A 4 18.35 -3.98 39.18
C LEU A 4 17.08 -4.81 38.96
N PHE A 5 16.20 -4.35 38.08
CA PHE A 5 15.08 -5.15 37.58
C PHE A 5 15.61 -6.01 36.43
N LEU A 6 16.10 -7.19 36.79
CA LEU A 6 16.40 -8.27 35.88
C LEU A 6 15.16 -9.17 35.85
N SER A 7 14.38 -9.15 34.76
CA SER A 7 13.51 -10.28 34.46
C SER A 7 13.33 -10.43 32.96
N MET A 8 13.75 -11.60 32.50
CA MET A 8 13.77 -12.12 31.15
C MET A 8 12.54 -11.76 30.32
N ILE A 9 12.76 -11.07 29.20
CA ILE A 9 11.81 -11.12 28.09
C ILE A 9 12.10 -12.44 27.37
N THR A 10 11.18 -13.37 27.52
CA THR A 10 11.16 -14.69 26.89
C THR A 10 11.21 -14.56 25.38
N ILE A 11 12.21 -15.22 24.80
CA ILE A 11 12.39 -15.37 23.36
C ILE A 11 11.25 -16.25 22.85
N ILE A 12 10.27 -15.65 22.19
CA ILE A 12 9.26 -16.42 21.46
C ILE A 12 9.92 -16.89 20.17
N SER A 13 10.50 -18.10 20.22
CA SER A 13 10.81 -18.87 19.02
C SER A 13 9.50 -19.34 18.40
N LEU A 14 8.98 -18.58 17.44
CA LEU A 14 7.95 -19.09 16.54
C LEU A 14 8.66 -19.92 15.46
N ALA A 15 8.89 -21.20 15.77
CA ALA A 15 9.18 -22.20 14.75
C ALA A 15 7.89 -22.47 13.97
N GLY A 16 7.63 -21.66 12.95
CA GLY A 16 6.63 -21.94 11.93
C GLY A 16 7.15 -23.04 11.03
N ILE A 17 6.62 -24.25 11.24
CA ILE A 17 6.66 -25.41 10.35
C ILE A 17 6.65 -25.04 8.87
N SER A 18 7.63 -25.58 8.13
CA SER A 18 7.69 -25.54 6.67
C SER A 18 6.45 -26.20 6.07
N LEU A 19 5.63 -25.43 5.38
CA LEU A 19 4.63 -25.97 4.45
C LEU A 19 5.31 -26.11 3.09
N ALA A 20 5.79 -27.31 2.79
CA ALA A 20 6.00 -27.72 1.42
C ALA A 20 4.61 -27.83 0.76
N GLY A 21 4.28 -26.82 -0.04
CA GLY A 21 3.06 -26.76 -0.83
C GLY A 21 3.41 -26.14 -2.18
N ASN A 22 3.52 -27.01 -3.18
CA ASN A 22 3.59 -26.67 -4.59
C ASN A 22 2.52 -25.63 -4.95
N CYS A 23 2.91 -24.38 -5.18
CA CYS A 23 2.06 -23.40 -5.86
C CYS A 23 2.93 -22.32 -6.48
N ASN A 24 3.12 -22.50 -7.79
CA ASN A 24 3.24 -21.48 -8.83
C ASN A 24 4.01 -20.21 -8.48
N ASP A 25 5.11 -19.95 -9.21
CA ASP A 25 5.86 -18.70 -9.28
C ASP A 25 4.96 -17.45 -9.42
N HIS A 26 4.32 -17.01 -8.34
CA HIS A 26 3.90 -15.64 -8.18
C HIS A 26 5.12 -14.92 -7.66
N GLN A 27 6.01 -14.62 -8.61
CA GLN A 27 7.07 -13.65 -8.49
C GLN A 27 6.55 -12.49 -7.63
N GLN A 28 6.92 -12.46 -6.35
CA GLN A 28 6.74 -11.28 -5.52
C GLN A 28 7.68 -10.25 -6.11
N LEU A 29 7.18 -9.55 -7.14
CA LEU A 29 7.75 -8.31 -7.60
C LEU A 29 7.63 -7.38 -6.40
N THR A 30 8.71 -7.28 -5.62
CA THR A 30 8.90 -6.15 -4.72
C THR A 30 8.94 -4.93 -5.63
N MET A 31 7.79 -4.32 -5.84
CA MET A 31 7.69 -3.12 -6.67
C MET A 31 8.50 -2.06 -5.95
N ALA A 32 9.60 -1.62 -6.56
CA ALA A 32 10.40 -0.55 -6.01
C ALA A 32 9.53 0.69 -5.84
N ASP A 33 9.84 1.50 -4.84
CA ASP A 33 9.15 2.77 -4.64
C ASP A 33 9.18 3.58 -5.94
N SER A 34 8.02 4.12 -6.30
CA SER A 34 7.86 4.82 -7.57
C SER A 34 7.34 6.22 -7.36
N LYS A 35 7.71 7.12 -8.27
CA LYS A 35 7.17 8.49 -8.28
C LYS A 35 5.70 8.44 -8.69
N PRO A 36 4.85 9.34 -8.17
CA PRO A 36 3.46 9.44 -8.61
C PRO A 36 3.31 9.65 -10.11
N VAL A 37 2.55 8.76 -10.75
CA VAL A 37 2.20 8.79 -12.17
C VAL A 37 0.71 9.06 -12.32
N LEU A 38 0.33 9.97 -13.22
CA LEU A 38 -1.07 10.24 -13.55
C LEU A 38 -1.68 9.04 -14.28
N LEU A 39 -2.75 8.47 -13.73
CA LEU A 39 -3.50 7.38 -14.36
C LEU A 39 -4.74 7.89 -15.10
N LEU A 40 -5.45 8.82 -14.47
CA LEU A 40 -6.75 9.28 -14.95
C LEU A 40 -6.99 10.71 -14.52
N GLN A 41 -7.71 11.46 -15.34
CA GLN A 41 -8.26 12.76 -14.97
C GLN A 41 -9.76 12.77 -15.28
N ILE A 42 -10.57 13.10 -14.27
CA ILE A 42 -12.02 13.30 -14.40
C ILE A 42 -12.33 14.71 -13.92
N GLY A 43 -12.78 15.57 -14.84
CA GLY A 43 -12.97 16.99 -14.58
C GLY A 43 -11.71 17.64 -14.01
N ASP A 44 -11.86 18.26 -12.84
CA ASP A 44 -10.78 18.93 -12.11
C ASP A 44 -9.97 18.00 -11.20
N MET A 45 -10.26 16.70 -11.16
CA MET A 45 -9.55 15.75 -10.31
C MET A 45 -8.63 14.83 -11.11
N LYS A 46 -7.45 14.58 -10.56
CA LYS A 46 -6.38 13.72 -11.08
C LYS A 46 -6.16 12.57 -10.12
N LEU A 47 -6.24 11.35 -10.64
CA LEU A 47 -5.83 10.15 -9.94
C LEU A 47 -4.38 9.83 -10.28
N MET A 48 -3.54 9.82 -9.25
CA MET A 48 -2.14 9.46 -9.35
C MET A 48 -1.91 8.10 -8.68
N LYS A 49 -1.05 7.27 -9.25
CA LYS A 49 -0.59 6.00 -8.68
C LYS A 49 0.89 6.07 -8.36
N TYR A 50 1.28 5.50 -7.24
CA TYR A 50 2.67 5.29 -6.86
C TYR A 50 2.80 3.98 -6.09
N THR A 51 4.04 3.60 -5.83
CA THR A 51 4.38 2.47 -4.99
C THR A 51 5.20 2.98 -3.83
N ASN A 52 4.85 2.53 -2.62
CA ASN A 52 5.59 2.81 -1.40
C ASN A 52 5.65 1.52 -0.56
N GLY A 53 6.85 1.08 -0.19
CA GLY A 53 7.06 -0.13 0.61
C GLY A 53 6.50 -1.39 -0.05
N GLY A 54 6.53 -1.46 -1.39
CA GLY A 54 5.96 -2.56 -2.17
C GLY A 54 4.43 -2.55 -2.31
N MET A 55 3.74 -1.58 -1.71
CA MET A 55 2.29 -1.42 -1.85
C MET A 55 1.97 -0.42 -2.95
N VAL A 56 1.00 -0.75 -3.81
CA VAL A 56 0.44 0.21 -4.77
C VAL A 56 -0.57 1.09 -4.07
N LEU A 57 -0.33 2.40 -4.09
CA LEU A 57 -1.17 3.40 -3.47
C LEU A 57 -1.62 4.45 -4.49
N TYR A 58 -2.69 5.14 -4.15
CA TYR A 58 -3.33 6.15 -4.96
C TYR A 58 -3.42 7.47 -4.21
N SER A 59 -3.22 8.57 -4.92
CA SER A 59 -3.57 9.90 -4.44
C SER A 59 -4.50 10.59 -5.42
N VAL A 60 -5.44 11.35 -4.89
CA VAL A 60 -6.38 12.17 -5.66
C VAL A 60 -6.00 13.63 -5.43
N LYS A 61 -5.76 14.34 -6.52
CA LYS A 61 -5.39 15.76 -6.50
C LYS A 61 -6.33 16.57 -7.38
N LYS A 62 -6.54 17.83 -7.05
CA LYS A 62 -7.17 18.77 -7.99
C LYS A 62 -6.17 19.18 -9.06
N TYR A 63 -6.68 19.72 -10.17
CA TYR A 63 -5.88 20.29 -11.24
C TYR A 63 -4.95 21.41 -10.73
N SER A 64 -5.41 22.17 -9.73
CA SER A 64 -4.64 23.20 -9.02
C SER A 64 -3.42 22.67 -8.23
N GLY A 65 -3.31 21.35 -8.05
CA GLY A 65 -2.24 20.70 -7.30
C GLY A 65 -2.59 20.39 -5.83
N GLU A 66 -3.76 20.84 -5.34
CA GLU A 66 -4.27 20.50 -4.00
C GLU A 66 -4.47 18.99 -3.86
N THR A 67 -3.90 18.38 -2.82
CA THR A 67 -4.15 16.97 -2.49
C THR A 67 -5.48 16.86 -1.75
N VAL A 68 -6.39 16.06 -2.31
CA VAL A 68 -7.72 15.77 -1.74
C VAL A 68 -7.67 14.49 -0.91
N ALA A 69 -6.89 13.50 -1.35
CA ALA A 69 -6.63 12.27 -0.61
C ALA A 69 -5.29 11.67 -1.04
N GLU A 70 -4.62 10.96 -0.14
CA GLU A 70 -3.36 10.27 -0.37
C GLU A 70 -3.32 8.93 0.36
N ASP A 71 -2.34 8.10 0.01
CA ASP A 71 -2.12 6.77 0.58
C ASP A 71 -3.36 5.87 0.59
N LEU A 72 -4.21 6.00 -0.44
CA LEU A 72 -5.36 5.13 -0.61
C LEU A 72 -4.92 3.81 -1.23
N ASP A 73 -5.30 2.68 -0.64
CA ASP A 73 -5.30 1.42 -1.35
C ASP A 73 -6.48 1.35 -2.34
N ARG A 74 -6.57 0.25 -3.09
CA ARG A 74 -7.60 0.06 -4.12
C ARG A 74 -9.02 0.04 -3.54
N GLU A 75 -9.23 -0.56 -2.38
CA GLU A 75 -10.55 -0.68 -1.75
C GLU A 75 -11.00 0.68 -1.21
N GLN A 76 -10.09 1.41 -0.57
CA GLN A 76 -10.34 2.78 -0.10
C GLN A 76 -10.60 3.74 -1.27
N LEU A 77 -9.89 3.58 -2.39
CA LEU A 77 -10.17 4.34 -3.61
C LEU A 77 -11.58 4.05 -4.13
N ALA A 78 -11.96 2.77 -4.23
CA ALA A 78 -13.29 2.39 -4.71
C ALA A 78 -14.43 2.85 -3.78
N ALA A 79 -14.20 2.83 -2.47
CA ALA A 79 -15.19 3.28 -1.48
C ALA A 79 -15.40 4.80 -1.50
N ARG A 80 -14.32 5.59 -1.67
CA ARG A 80 -14.38 7.07 -1.60
C ARG A 80 -14.57 7.74 -2.96
N PHE A 81 -14.00 7.17 -4.01
CA PHE A 81 -13.99 7.70 -5.38
C PHE A 81 -14.38 6.60 -6.39
N PRO A 82 -15.61 6.05 -6.29
CA PRO A 82 -16.04 4.90 -7.07
C PRO A 82 -15.95 5.13 -8.58
N GLU A 83 -16.23 6.35 -9.05
CA GLU A 83 -16.12 6.72 -10.46
C GLU A 83 -14.68 6.58 -10.98
N MET A 84 -13.68 7.03 -10.21
CA MET A 84 -12.28 6.89 -10.59
C MET A 84 -11.84 5.43 -10.58
N ALA A 85 -12.29 4.65 -9.60
CA ALA A 85 -11.93 3.23 -9.48
C ALA A 85 -12.51 2.39 -10.63
N GLN A 86 -13.74 2.65 -11.05
CA GLN A 86 -14.38 1.95 -12.18
C GLN A 86 -13.62 2.19 -13.50
N ASN A 87 -13.10 3.40 -13.70
CA ASN A 87 -12.32 3.74 -14.90
C ASN A 87 -10.92 3.12 -14.91
N LEU A 88 -10.46 2.49 -13.82
CA LEU A 88 -9.20 1.72 -13.79
C LEU A 88 -9.36 0.28 -14.31
N GLU A 89 -10.58 -0.26 -14.35
CA GLU A 89 -10.86 -1.65 -14.76
C GLU A 89 -11.17 -1.79 -16.26
N GLY A 90 -10.93 -0.73 -17.04
CA GLY A 90 -11.14 -0.70 -18.49
C GLY A 90 -10.15 -1.53 -19.29
#